data_AF-A0AAV5UUM1-F1
#
_entry.id   AF-A0AAV5UUM1-F1
#
_cell.length_a   1.000
_cell.length_b   1.000
_cell.length_c   1.000
_cell.angle_alpha   90.00
_cell.angle_beta   90.00
_cell.angle_gamma   90.00
#
_symmetry.space_group_name_H-M   'P 1'
#
loop_
_entity.id
_entity.type
_entity.pdbx_description
1 polymer ?
#
loop_
_entity_poly.entity_id
_entity_poly.type
_entity_poly.pdbx_seq_one_letter_code
_entity_poly.pdbx_strand_id
1 'polypeptide(L)'
;MLLLLFSSILLSASSQMIAQCPCSIVEPCYTNGADYITQCADRCQNHFTSLGLSYPTARQCILNQLPAMTDTVECARQNFGEVCAARPGPLVPKRYGETMQLAAFRELNEMIFRSGLAGEMGVLSKVTKKALGCVTKCMKQRGCAGSKTCGLALPSDNQVVKTFKSCAQARGLLTTQTVKLLLFCSLFVSVSSQLIPQCTCNEVGPCYENIADILTQCADRCQNHFTSIGVSYPVARQCILDKLPGFSSTLDCAKSNFGQVCAAQPGPTVPKRYAETLQLAAFRELSGMLNQSGLSGTGAALTKVARKAVGCIAKCVRTRGCSGTKSCGLALPSDTQIVQTFKSCATSTGLLTTPALQSMCGCLVSAGLPQLADACPSLRVN
;
A
#
# COMPACT_ATOMS: atom_id res chain seq x y z
N MET A 1 38.45 6.81 -9.52
CA MET A 1 37.05 6.36 -9.67
C MET A 1 36.09 6.99 -8.65
N LEU A 2 36.40 6.98 -7.34
CA LEU A 2 35.59 7.68 -6.31
C LEU A 2 35.53 9.21 -6.50
N LEU A 3 36.62 9.84 -6.93
CA LEU A 3 36.70 11.29 -7.24
C LEU A 3 35.93 11.69 -8.52
N LEU A 4 35.75 10.77 -9.47
CA LEU A 4 34.95 10.99 -10.69
C LEU A 4 33.45 10.79 -10.43
N LEU A 5 33.09 9.97 -9.45
CA LEU A 5 31.71 9.88 -8.94
C LEU A 5 31.33 11.13 -8.13
N PHE A 6 32.25 11.70 -7.36
CA PHE A 6 32.01 12.95 -6.63
C PHE A 6 31.90 14.17 -7.56
N SER A 7 32.71 14.28 -8.62
CA SER A 7 32.60 15.38 -9.59
C SER A 7 31.30 15.32 -10.42
N SER A 8 30.82 14.10 -10.73
CA SER A 8 29.54 13.90 -11.44
C SER A 8 28.32 14.22 -10.56
N ILE A 9 28.41 14.01 -9.24
CA ILE A 9 27.37 14.41 -8.27
C ILE A 9 27.38 15.94 -8.08
N LEU A 10 28.56 16.58 -8.03
CA LEU A 10 28.70 18.03 -7.89
C LEU A 10 28.21 18.82 -9.13
N LEU A 11 28.25 18.25 -10.33
CA LEU A 11 27.76 18.88 -11.57
C LEU A 11 26.24 18.78 -11.79
N SER A 12 25.51 18.02 -10.95
CA SER A 12 24.06 17.78 -11.10
C SER A 12 23.16 18.64 -10.19
N ALA A 13 23.74 19.55 -9.40
CA ALA A 13 23.03 20.36 -8.42
C ALA A 13 22.93 21.86 -8.78
N SER A 14 22.93 22.21 -10.08
CA SER A 14 22.53 23.56 -10.49
C SER A 14 21.03 23.73 -10.26
N SER A 15 20.68 24.21 -9.07
CA SER A 15 19.31 24.62 -8.76
C SER A 15 18.90 25.70 -9.77
N GLN A 16 17.93 25.37 -10.62
CA GLN A 16 17.38 26.32 -11.58
C GLN A 16 16.73 27.45 -10.78
N MET A 17 17.15 28.69 -11.02
CA MET A 17 16.55 29.86 -10.39
C MET A 17 15.43 30.39 -11.28
N ILE A 18 14.30 30.77 -10.70
CA ILE A 18 13.13 31.33 -11.41
C ILE A 18 12.61 32.56 -10.67
N ALA A 19 11.92 33.47 -11.37
CA ALA A 19 11.37 34.67 -10.73
C ALA A 19 10.39 34.32 -9.61
N GLN A 20 10.41 35.06 -8.50
CA GLN A 20 9.40 34.87 -7.44
C GLN A 20 8.02 35.31 -7.93
N CYS A 21 6.98 34.54 -7.61
CA CYS A 21 5.62 34.84 -8.00
C CYS A 21 5.09 36.10 -7.29
N PRO A 22 4.35 36.96 -8.02
CA PRO A 22 3.62 38.05 -7.39
C PRO A 22 2.46 37.51 -6.54
N CYS A 23 2.17 38.14 -5.40
CA CYS A 23 1.11 37.69 -4.48
C CYS A 23 -0.28 37.64 -5.14
N SER A 24 -0.55 38.53 -6.11
CA SER A 24 -1.80 38.50 -6.89
C SER A 24 -2.05 37.19 -7.66
N ILE A 25 -1.00 36.42 -7.97
CA ILE A 25 -1.11 35.10 -8.61
C ILE A 25 -1.31 34.00 -7.56
N VAL A 26 -0.74 34.16 -6.36
CA VAL A 26 -0.67 33.11 -5.34
C VAL A 26 -1.86 33.16 -4.38
N GLU A 27 -2.32 34.35 -4.02
CA GLU A 27 -3.43 34.55 -3.07
C GLU A 27 -4.73 33.85 -3.47
N PRO A 28 -5.19 33.88 -4.74
CA PRO A 28 -6.38 33.13 -5.15
C PRO A 28 -6.29 31.63 -4.88
N CYS A 29 -5.08 31.08 -4.79
CA CYS A 29 -4.85 29.67 -4.51
C CYS A 29 -4.86 29.34 -3.03
N TYR A 30 -4.54 30.30 -2.17
CA TYR A 30 -4.73 30.17 -0.73
C TYR A 30 -6.20 30.32 -0.36
N THR A 31 -6.87 31.34 -0.89
CA THR A 31 -8.27 31.63 -0.56
C THR A 31 -9.23 30.57 -1.11
N ASN A 32 -9.02 30.12 -2.35
CA ASN A 32 -9.89 29.11 -2.98
C ASN A 32 -9.31 27.68 -2.89
N GLY A 33 -8.21 27.48 -2.15
CA GLY A 33 -7.50 26.20 -2.12
C GLY A 33 -8.38 25.05 -1.62
N ALA A 34 -9.19 25.31 -0.59
CA ALA A 34 -10.14 24.35 -0.04
C ALA A 34 -11.19 23.93 -1.07
N ASP A 35 -11.75 24.89 -1.81
CA ASP A 35 -12.72 24.63 -2.88
C ASP A 35 -12.11 23.89 -4.06
N TYR A 36 -10.87 24.21 -4.43
CA TYR A 36 -10.18 23.47 -5.48
C TYR A 36 -9.89 22.04 -5.06
N ILE A 37 -9.52 21.78 -3.81
CA ILE A 37 -9.30 20.43 -3.28
C ILE A 37 -10.59 19.62 -3.37
N THR A 38 -11.73 20.16 -2.91
CA THR A 38 -13.01 19.44 -2.92
C THR A 38 -13.50 19.18 -4.35
N GLN A 39 -13.46 20.18 -5.23
CA GLN A 39 -13.82 20.01 -6.63
C GLN A 39 -12.87 19.04 -7.37
N CYS A 40 -11.59 19.01 -7.00
CA CYS A 40 -10.63 18.05 -7.57
C CYS A 40 -10.83 16.64 -7.00
N ALA A 41 -11.19 16.51 -5.73
CA ALA A 41 -11.60 15.23 -5.16
C ALA A 41 -12.83 14.68 -5.90
N ASP A 42 -13.81 15.54 -6.22
CA ASP A 42 -15.03 15.18 -6.97
C ASP A 42 -14.68 14.60 -8.36
N ARG A 43 -13.76 15.25 -9.08
CA ARG A 43 -13.25 14.72 -10.36
C ARG A 43 -12.49 13.41 -10.24
N CYS A 44 -11.90 13.16 -9.07
CA CYS A 44 -11.08 11.99 -8.79
C CYS A 44 -11.86 10.85 -8.10
N GLN A 45 -13.20 10.92 -8.02
CA GLN A 45 -14.06 9.95 -7.34
C GLN A 45 -13.81 8.49 -7.77
N ASN A 46 -13.44 8.25 -9.04
CA ASN A 46 -13.16 6.90 -9.56
C ASN A 46 -11.98 6.23 -8.84
N HIS A 47 -11.03 7.01 -8.33
CA HIS A 47 -9.93 6.47 -7.54
C HIS A 47 -10.36 6.11 -6.11
N PHE A 48 -11.35 6.81 -5.55
CA PHE A 48 -11.94 6.47 -4.27
C PHE A 48 -12.84 5.24 -4.37
N THR A 49 -13.68 5.13 -5.39
CA THR A 49 -14.52 3.93 -5.58
C THR A 49 -13.70 2.68 -5.89
N SER A 50 -12.53 2.82 -6.53
CA SER A 50 -11.59 1.71 -6.71
C SER A 50 -11.00 1.16 -5.41
N LEU A 51 -11.16 1.87 -4.29
CA LEU A 51 -10.82 1.42 -2.94
C LEU A 51 -11.93 0.58 -2.28
N GLY A 52 -13.10 0.42 -2.92
CA GLY A 52 -14.31 -0.04 -2.24
C GLY A 52 -14.86 0.99 -1.25
N LEU A 53 -14.41 2.25 -1.33
CA LEU A 53 -14.86 3.34 -0.49
C LEU A 53 -16.05 4.06 -1.14
N SER A 54 -17.11 4.29 -0.37
CA SER A 54 -18.18 5.25 -0.69
C SER A 54 -17.61 6.68 -0.84
N TYR A 55 -17.57 7.18 -2.08
CA TYR A 55 -17.10 8.53 -2.35
C TYR A 55 -17.89 9.62 -1.58
N PRO A 56 -19.24 9.58 -1.48
CA PRO A 56 -20.00 10.55 -0.70
C PRO A 56 -19.54 10.65 0.76
N THR A 57 -19.26 9.51 1.39
CA THR A 57 -18.83 9.47 2.79
C THR A 57 -17.38 9.97 2.94
N ALA A 58 -16.49 9.59 2.01
CA ALA A 58 -15.13 10.12 1.98
C ALA A 58 -15.12 11.64 1.77
N ARG A 59 -15.98 12.14 0.88
CA ARG A 59 -16.19 13.56 0.63
C ARG A 59 -16.68 14.28 1.87
N GLN A 60 -17.66 13.73 2.57
CA GLN A 60 -18.14 14.33 3.83
C GLN A 60 -17.03 14.38 4.89
N CYS A 61 -16.20 13.35 4.98
CA CYS A 61 -15.04 13.34 5.88
C CYS A 61 -14.05 14.46 5.51
N ILE A 62 -13.73 14.64 4.22
CA ILE A 62 -12.88 15.74 3.75
C ILE A 62 -13.49 17.10 4.12
N LEU A 63 -14.79 17.29 3.90
CA LEU A 63 -15.50 18.53 4.24
C LEU A 63 -15.45 18.82 5.74
N ASN A 64 -15.63 17.81 6.58
CA ASN A 64 -15.56 17.96 8.03
C ASN A 64 -14.14 18.35 8.52
N GLN A 65 -13.10 17.95 7.78
CA GLN A 65 -11.70 18.29 8.09
C GLN A 65 -11.22 19.57 7.41
N LEU A 66 -12.03 20.13 6.49
CA LEU A 66 -11.68 21.32 5.71
C LEU A 66 -11.32 22.52 6.59
N PRO A 67 -12.04 22.85 7.68
CA PRO A 67 -11.69 23.97 8.54
C PRO A 67 -10.29 23.81 9.17
N ALA A 68 -9.99 22.62 9.68
CA ALA A 68 -8.70 22.35 10.30
C ALA A 68 -7.55 22.35 9.27
N MET A 69 -7.82 21.95 8.02
CA MET A 69 -6.87 22.06 6.92
C MET A 69 -6.59 23.52 6.56
N THR A 70 -7.63 24.36 6.46
CA THR A 70 -7.51 25.80 6.23
C THR A 70 -6.69 26.47 7.33
N ASP A 71 -6.99 26.17 8.60
CA ASP A 71 -6.25 26.66 9.76
C ASP A 71 -4.77 26.25 9.73
N THR A 72 -4.49 25.04 9.25
CA THR A 72 -3.12 24.53 9.12
C THR A 72 -2.35 25.28 8.03
N VAL A 73 -3.00 25.56 6.89
CA VAL A 73 -2.41 26.35 5.82
C VAL A 73 -2.11 27.77 6.28
N GLU A 74 -3.04 28.40 7.01
CA GLU A 74 -2.85 29.75 7.55
C GLU A 74 -1.73 29.78 8.60
N CYS A 75 -1.68 28.79 9.50
CA CYS A 75 -0.56 28.62 10.43
C CYS A 75 0.78 28.49 9.69
N ALA A 76 0.84 27.67 8.64
CA ALA A 76 2.07 27.48 7.87
C ALA A 76 2.48 28.77 7.14
N ARG A 77 1.52 29.51 6.57
CA ARG A 77 1.73 30.81 5.94
C ARG A 77 2.38 31.80 6.92
N GLN A 78 1.84 31.91 8.14
CA GLN A 78 2.39 32.78 9.18
C GLN A 78 3.82 32.41 9.57
N ASN A 79 4.16 31.11 9.55
CA ASN A 79 5.51 30.63 9.86
C ASN A 79 6.52 30.82 8.71
N PHE A 80 6.07 30.94 7.47
CA PHE A 80 6.97 31.15 6.32
C PHE A 80 7.21 32.63 5.99
N GLY A 81 6.39 33.56 6.50
CA GLY A 81 6.46 34.97 6.16
C GLY A 81 6.04 35.26 4.71
N GLU A 82 6.61 36.29 4.10
CA GLU A 82 6.31 36.67 2.72
C GLU A 82 6.95 35.70 1.71
N VAL A 83 6.18 34.70 1.29
CA VAL A 83 6.60 33.69 0.30
C VAL A 83 6.41 34.15 -1.15
N CYS A 84 5.65 35.22 -1.37
CA CYS A 84 5.41 35.89 -2.65
C CYS A 84 5.82 37.36 -2.57
N ALA A 85 6.05 38.02 -3.70
CA ALA A 85 6.43 39.43 -3.75
C ALA A 85 5.26 40.30 -4.25
N ALA A 86 5.24 41.60 -3.93
CA ALA A 86 4.20 42.50 -4.46
C ALA A 86 4.28 42.71 -5.98
N ARG A 87 5.46 42.48 -6.57
CA ARG A 87 5.79 42.57 -8.00
C ARG A 87 6.66 41.36 -8.37
N PRO A 88 6.95 41.07 -9.66
CA PRO A 88 7.90 40.01 -10.02
C PRO A 88 9.19 40.17 -9.20
N GLY A 89 9.40 39.21 -8.29
CA GLY A 89 10.38 39.35 -7.21
C GLY A 89 11.76 38.82 -7.57
N PRO A 90 12.69 38.77 -6.61
CA PRO A 90 14.02 38.19 -6.80
C PRO A 90 13.93 36.74 -7.29
N LEU A 91 15.01 36.25 -7.86
CA LEU A 91 15.09 34.85 -8.28
C LEU A 91 15.09 33.94 -7.05
N VAL A 92 14.28 32.88 -7.10
CA VAL A 92 14.18 31.84 -6.07
C VAL A 92 14.49 30.46 -6.66
N PRO A 93 14.98 29.51 -5.85
CA PRO A 93 15.19 28.14 -6.32
C PRO A 93 13.89 27.50 -6.79
N LYS A 94 13.90 26.99 -8.03
CA LYS A 94 12.80 26.21 -8.61
C LYS A 94 12.59 24.93 -7.81
N ARG A 95 11.36 24.72 -7.37
CA ARG A 95 10.95 23.52 -6.66
C ARG A 95 10.23 22.55 -7.57
N TYR A 96 10.47 21.27 -7.32
CA TYR A 96 9.80 20.18 -7.99
C TYR A 96 8.74 19.61 -7.05
N GLY A 97 7.53 19.37 -7.56
CA GLY A 97 6.46 18.81 -6.73
C GLY A 97 6.84 17.44 -6.17
N GLU A 98 7.69 16.71 -6.88
CA GLU A 98 8.22 15.40 -6.54
C GLU A 98 9.08 15.41 -5.26
N THR A 99 9.90 16.44 -5.05
CA THR A 99 10.77 16.53 -3.87
C THR A 99 9.96 16.85 -2.62
N MET A 100 8.99 17.75 -2.74
CA MET A 100 8.02 18.05 -1.68
C MET A 100 7.17 16.83 -1.32
N GLN A 101 6.65 16.10 -2.33
CA GLN A 101 5.90 14.86 -2.12
C GLN A 101 6.74 13.82 -1.39
N LEU A 102 8.02 13.64 -1.77
CA LEU A 102 8.91 12.68 -1.12
C LEU A 102 9.15 13.03 0.35
N ALA A 103 9.38 14.31 0.66
CA ALA A 103 9.52 14.80 2.03
C ALA A 103 8.24 14.55 2.85
N ALA A 104 7.06 14.86 2.29
CA ALA A 104 5.77 14.62 2.92
C ALA A 104 5.53 13.12 3.17
N PHE A 105 5.83 12.25 2.20
CA PHE A 105 5.71 10.80 2.36
C PHE A 105 6.66 10.25 3.42
N ARG A 106 7.89 10.77 3.54
CA ARG A 106 8.82 10.36 4.59
C ARG A 106 8.26 10.64 5.98
N GLU A 107 7.78 11.86 6.21
CA GLU A 107 7.20 12.28 7.50
C GLU A 107 5.90 11.53 7.82
N LEU A 108 5.03 11.31 6.83
CA LEU A 108 3.83 10.47 6.99
C LEU A 108 4.20 9.04 7.38
N ASN A 109 5.15 8.42 6.69
CA ASN A 109 5.62 7.07 7.01
C ASN A 109 6.17 6.96 8.43
N GLU A 110 6.91 7.97 8.89
CA GLU A 110 7.40 8.02 10.26
C GLU A 110 6.26 8.06 11.29
N MET A 111 5.24 8.90 11.06
CA MET A 111 4.05 8.98 11.93
C MET A 111 3.27 7.66 11.95
N ILE A 112 3.07 7.06 10.78
CA ILE A 112 2.40 5.77 10.62
C ILE A 112 3.15 4.69 11.40
N PHE A 113 4.48 4.64 11.27
CA PHE A 113 5.30 3.66 11.94
C PHE A 113 5.21 3.81 13.46
N ARG A 114 5.31 5.05 13.97
CA ARG A 114 5.14 5.34 15.40
C ARG A 114 3.75 5.01 15.94
N SER A 115 2.72 5.12 15.10
CA SER A 115 1.34 4.79 15.48
C SER A 115 1.03 3.28 15.46
N GLY A 116 1.96 2.42 15.04
CA GLY A 116 1.73 0.97 14.90
C GLY A 116 0.88 0.58 13.68
N LEU A 117 0.51 1.55 12.83
CA LEU A 117 -0.37 1.36 11.67
C LEU A 117 0.37 0.99 10.37
N ALA A 118 1.67 0.69 10.46
CA ALA A 118 2.51 0.37 9.30
C ALA A 118 2.00 -0.81 8.47
N GLY A 119 1.32 -1.78 9.12
CA GLY A 119 0.67 -2.90 8.43
C GLY A 119 -0.46 -2.45 7.52
N GLU A 120 -1.37 -1.60 8.02
CA GLU A 120 -2.60 -1.19 7.32
C GLU A 120 -2.34 -0.18 6.19
N MET A 121 -1.33 0.67 6.37
CA MET A 121 -1.01 1.74 5.42
C MET A 121 -0.30 1.26 4.14
N GLY A 122 0.21 0.02 4.10
CA GLY A 122 0.88 -0.50 2.90
C GLY A 122 -0.03 -0.50 1.67
N VAL A 123 -1.30 -0.90 1.84
CA VAL A 123 -2.32 -0.90 0.77
C VAL A 123 -2.84 0.50 0.53
N LEU A 124 -3.11 1.26 1.61
CA LEU A 124 -3.56 2.64 1.51
C LEU A 124 -2.57 3.48 0.70
N SER A 125 -1.27 3.33 0.93
CA SER A 125 -0.22 4.16 0.30
C SER A 125 -0.24 4.14 -1.23
N LYS A 126 -0.43 2.98 -1.87
CA LYS A 126 -0.44 2.86 -3.33
C LYS A 126 -1.65 3.56 -3.94
N VAL A 127 -2.78 3.51 -3.26
CA VAL A 127 -4.03 4.03 -3.80
C VAL A 127 -4.23 5.48 -3.41
N THR A 128 -3.87 5.87 -2.18
CA THR A 128 -3.68 7.25 -1.76
C THR A 128 -2.74 7.97 -2.72
N LYS A 129 -1.66 7.34 -3.19
CA LYS A 129 -0.78 7.92 -4.23
C LYS A 129 -1.51 8.16 -5.57
N LYS A 130 -2.42 7.28 -5.99
CA LYS A 130 -3.22 7.48 -7.22
C LYS A 130 -4.25 8.60 -7.04
N ALA A 131 -5.00 8.60 -5.94
CA ALA A 131 -5.98 9.63 -5.63
C ALA A 131 -5.31 11.00 -5.48
N LEU A 132 -4.24 11.09 -4.68
CA LEU A 132 -3.43 12.32 -4.55
C LEU A 132 -2.83 12.73 -5.89
N GLY A 133 -2.31 11.79 -6.69
CA GLY A 133 -1.78 12.10 -8.02
C GLY A 133 -2.84 12.71 -8.95
N CYS A 134 -4.08 12.22 -8.90
CA CYS A 134 -5.21 12.79 -9.63
C CYS A 134 -5.55 14.20 -9.11
N VAL A 135 -5.68 14.38 -7.79
CA VAL A 135 -5.98 15.68 -7.16
C VAL A 135 -4.89 16.70 -7.49
N THR A 136 -3.61 16.33 -7.36
CA THR A 136 -2.48 17.20 -7.72
C THR A 136 -2.51 17.61 -9.19
N LYS A 137 -2.81 16.69 -10.11
CA LYS A 137 -2.96 17.01 -11.54
C LYS A 137 -4.11 17.98 -11.78
N CYS A 138 -5.25 17.77 -11.12
CA CYS A 138 -6.40 18.68 -11.20
C CYS A 138 -6.08 20.07 -10.63
N MET A 139 -5.42 20.16 -9.48
CA MET A 139 -4.98 21.42 -8.86
C MET A 139 -4.02 22.19 -9.76
N LYS A 140 -3.14 21.47 -10.48
CA LYS A 140 -2.24 22.05 -11.47
C LYS A 140 -2.98 22.66 -12.65
N GLN A 141 -4.02 21.99 -13.14
CA GLN A 141 -4.87 22.51 -14.22
C GLN A 141 -5.66 23.76 -13.82
N ARG A 142 -5.95 23.92 -12.52
CA ARG A 142 -6.62 25.11 -11.97
C ARG A 142 -5.68 26.27 -11.62
N GLY A 143 -4.39 26.17 -11.95
CA GLY A 143 -3.43 27.25 -11.79
C GLY A 143 -2.74 27.32 -10.41
N CYS A 144 -3.10 26.46 -9.46
CA CYS A 144 -2.59 26.54 -8.09
C CYS A 144 -1.39 25.66 -7.77
N ALA A 145 -1.06 24.72 -8.64
CA ALA A 145 0.12 23.87 -8.51
C ALA A 145 1.01 24.00 -9.75
N GLY A 146 1.71 25.13 -9.87
CA GLY A 146 2.80 25.30 -10.82
C GLY A 146 2.43 26.02 -12.11
N SER A 147 2.17 27.33 -11.98
CA SER A 147 2.56 28.26 -13.05
C SER A 147 4.04 27.99 -13.36
N LYS A 148 4.35 27.59 -14.59
CA LYS A 148 5.73 27.21 -14.98
C LYS A 148 6.71 28.39 -14.97
N THR A 149 6.23 29.61 -14.74
CA THR A 149 7.00 30.84 -14.97
C THR A 149 7.51 31.51 -13.69
N CYS A 150 7.07 31.10 -12.50
CA CYS A 150 7.52 31.69 -11.23
C CYS A 150 7.54 30.69 -10.06
N GLY A 151 8.30 31.00 -9.00
CA GLY A 151 8.46 30.19 -7.80
C GLY A 151 8.06 30.92 -6.51
N LEU A 152 7.93 30.19 -5.41
CA LEU A 152 7.70 30.75 -4.08
C LEU A 152 9.00 30.75 -3.27
N ALA A 153 9.23 31.79 -2.47
CA ALA A 153 10.35 31.91 -1.54
C ALA A 153 10.13 31.06 -0.28
N LEU A 154 9.98 29.75 -0.47
CA LEU A 154 9.78 28.80 0.62
C LEU A 154 11.12 28.35 1.23
N PRO A 155 11.15 27.96 2.52
CA PRO A 155 12.28 27.27 3.14
C PRO A 155 12.42 25.84 2.59
N SER A 156 13.50 25.10 2.89
CA SER A 156 13.72 23.76 2.31
C SER A 156 12.50 22.83 2.39
N ASP A 157 12.32 21.89 1.44
CA ASP A 157 11.12 21.02 1.41
C ASP A 157 10.89 20.29 2.75
N ASN A 158 11.98 19.89 3.43
CA ASN A 158 11.91 19.30 4.76
C ASN A 158 11.38 20.28 5.82
N GLN A 159 11.80 21.55 5.78
CA GLN A 159 11.27 22.58 6.69
C GLN A 159 9.81 22.87 6.39
N VAL A 160 9.43 22.96 5.12
CA VAL A 160 8.02 23.15 4.73
C VAL A 160 7.16 22.04 5.31
N VAL A 161 7.53 20.77 5.06
CA VAL A 161 6.77 19.63 5.58
C VAL A 161 6.74 19.59 7.11
N LYS A 162 7.87 19.91 7.79
CA LYS A 162 7.91 19.97 9.26
C LYS A 162 7.01 21.06 9.83
N THR A 163 6.99 22.25 9.23
CA THR A 163 6.10 23.35 9.63
C THR A 163 4.64 22.98 9.40
N PHE A 164 4.30 22.39 8.25
CA PHE A 164 2.94 21.90 8.02
C PHE A 164 2.54 20.81 9.04
N LYS A 165 3.46 19.91 9.39
CA LYS A 165 3.24 18.89 10.41
C LYS A 165 2.99 19.50 11.80
N SER A 166 3.82 20.45 12.24
CA SER A 166 3.64 21.10 13.55
C SER A 166 2.33 21.90 13.61
N CYS A 167 2.00 22.64 12.56
CA CYS A 167 0.71 23.34 12.44
C CYS A 167 -0.48 22.38 12.48
N ALA A 168 -0.42 21.27 11.73
CA ALA A 168 -1.48 20.27 11.73
C ALA A 168 -1.62 19.56 13.09
N GLN A 169 -0.51 19.35 13.82
CA GLN A 169 -0.54 18.84 15.19
C GLN A 169 -1.19 19.84 16.15
N ALA A 170 -0.82 21.13 16.07
CA ALA A 170 -1.40 22.19 16.90
C ALA A 170 -2.92 22.36 16.68
N ARG A 171 -3.39 22.09 15.46
CA ARG A 171 -4.81 22.14 15.09
C ARG A 171 -5.55 20.81 15.26
N GLY A 172 -4.92 19.83 15.89
CA GLY A 172 -5.54 18.55 16.21
C GLY A 172 -5.64 17.56 15.05
N LEU A 173 -5.30 17.93 13.80
CA LEU A 173 -5.42 17.07 12.61
C LEU A 173 -4.57 15.80 12.68
N LEU A 174 -3.39 15.88 13.28
CA LEU A 174 -2.44 14.77 13.41
C LEU A 174 -2.45 14.13 14.80
N THR A 175 -3.49 14.35 15.60
CA THR A 175 -3.65 13.63 16.85
C THR A 175 -3.95 12.15 16.57
N THR A 176 -3.55 11.26 17.47
CA THR A 176 -3.92 9.84 17.37
C THR A 176 -5.43 9.65 17.30
N GLN A 177 -6.21 10.56 17.92
CA GLN A 177 -7.67 10.60 17.88
C GLN A 177 -8.21 10.94 16.47
N THR A 178 -7.73 12.00 15.81
CA THR A 178 -8.17 12.35 14.45
C THR A 178 -7.65 11.40 13.39
N VAL A 179 -6.45 10.84 13.55
CA VAL A 179 -5.95 9.78 12.67
C VAL A 179 -6.82 8.53 12.82
N LYS A 180 -7.20 8.17 14.05
CA LYS A 180 -8.19 7.12 14.31
C LYS A 180 -9.56 7.47 13.74
N LEU A 181 -10.01 8.73 13.82
CA LEU A 181 -11.30 9.18 13.26
C LEU A 181 -11.29 9.16 11.73
N LEU A 182 -10.18 9.53 11.08
CA LEU A 182 -10.00 9.44 9.62
C LEU A 182 -9.95 7.97 9.16
N LEU A 183 -9.25 7.12 9.92
CA LEU A 183 -9.30 5.67 9.75
C LEU A 183 -10.70 5.12 9.99
N PHE A 184 -11.40 5.58 11.01
CA PHE A 184 -12.76 5.14 11.34
C PHE A 184 -13.74 5.60 10.26
N CYS A 185 -13.69 6.86 9.82
CA CYS A 185 -14.46 7.35 8.69
C CYS A 185 -14.18 6.49 7.45
N SER A 186 -12.91 6.26 7.08
CA SER A 186 -12.59 5.37 5.96
C SER A 186 -13.04 3.90 6.16
N LEU A 187 -13.10 3.40 7.39
CA LEU A 187 -13.66 2.08 7.71
C LEU A 187 -15.20 2.06 7.56
N PHE A 188 -15.91 3.10 7.99
CA PHE A 188 -17.37 3.25 7.79
C PHE A 188 -17.75 3.44 6.32
N VAL A 189 -16.84 4.03 5.54
CA VAL A 189 -16.97 4.21 4.10
C VAL A 189 -16.86 2.88 3.32
N SER A 190 -16.36 1.81 3.94
CA SER A 190 -16.08 0.51 3.29
C SER A 190 -17.27 -0.45 3.23
N VAL A 191 -18.47 -0.07 3.69
CA VAL A 191 -19.58 -1.03 3.90
C VAL A 191 -20.55 -1.13 2.71
N SER A 192 -20.42 -0.33 1.66
CA SER A 192 -21.13 -0.60 0.39
C SER A 192 -20.40 -1.69 -0.39
N SER A 193 -20.38 -2.91 0.16
CA SER A 193 -19.86 -4.07 -0.53
C SER A 193 -20.64 -4.25 -1.84
N GLN A 194 -19.94 -4.17 -2.98
CA GLN A 194 -20.53 -4.53 -4.26
C GLN A 194 -20.97 -5.99 -4.17
N LEU A 195 -22.26 -6.27 -4.27
CA LEU A 195 -22.75 -7.64 -4.35
C LEU A 195 -22.52 -8.17 -5.76
N ILE A 196 -22.03 -9.41 -5.86
CA ILE A 196 -21.91 -10.15 -7.11
C ILE A 196 -22.58 -11.51 -6.95
N PRO A 197 -23.05 -12.17 -8.03
CA PRO A 197 -23.57 -13.53 -7.96
C PRO A 197 -22.61 -14.48 -7.23
N GLN A 198 -23.11 -15.41 -6.42
CA GLN A 198 -22.28 -16.46 -5.84
C GLN A 198 -21.95 -17.51 -6.91
N CYS A 199 -20.70 -17.97 -6.95
CA CYS A 199 -20.30 -19.04 -7.86
C CYS A 199 -20.96 -20.36 -7.47
N THR A 200 -21.32 -21.16 -8.46
CA THR A 200 -21.80 -22.52 -8.24
C THR A 200 -20.65 -23.47 -7.93
N CYS A 201 -20.92 -24.57 -7.23
CA CYS A 201 -19.86 -25.53 -6.89
C CYS A 201 -19.23 -26.19 -8.13
N ASN A 202 -19.99 -26.38 -9.20
CA ASN A 202 -19.47 -26.89 -10.48
C ASN A 202 -18.50 -25.91 -11.16
N GLU A 203 -18.72 -24.61 -10.99
CA GLU A 203 -17.82 -23.59 -11.51
C GLU A 203 -16.48 -23.54 -10.77
N VAL A 204 -16.46 -23.94 -9.50
CA VAL A 204 -15.31 -23.81 -8.62
C VAL A 204 -14.61 -25.16 -8.40
N GLY A 205 -15.27 -26.30 -8.62
CA GLY A 205 -14.66 -27.64 -8.45
C GLY A 205 -13.31 -27.79 -9.19
N PRO A 206 -13.27 -27.56 -10.52
CA PRO A 206 -12.03 -27.68 -11.30
C PRO A 206 -10.92 -26.72 -10.86
N CYS A 207 -11.27 -25.62 -10.20
CA CYS A 207 -10.30 -24.71 -9.60
C CYS A 207 -9.46 -25.39 -8.54
N TYR A 208 -10.15 -26.01 -7.58
CA TYR A 208 -9.52 -26.57 -6.40
C TYR A 208 -8.68 -27.79 -6.77
N GLU A 209 -9.18 -28.61 -7.69
CA GLU A 209 -8.49 -29.81 -8.17
C GLU A 209 -7.16 -29.48 -8.88
N ASN A 210 -7.09 -28.33 -9.54
CA ASN A 210 -5.90 -27.92 -10.32
C ASN A 210 -5.05 -26.83 -9.65
N ILE A 211 -5.35 -26.46 -8.40
CA ILE A 211 -4.71 -25.28 -7.79
C ILE A 211 -3.20 -25.45 -7.60
N ALA A 212 -2.73 -26.66 -7.32
CA ALA A 212 -1.30 -26.95 -7.18
C ALA A 212 -0.53 -26.79 -8.51
N ASP A 213 -1.13 -27.24 -9.61
CA ASP A 213 -0.56 -27.09 -10.96
C ASP A 213 -0.55 -25.62 -11.38
N ILE A 214 -1.67 -24.91 -11.20
CA ILE A 214 -1.77 -23.47 -11.48
C ILE A 214 -0.73 -22.70 -10.66
N LEU A 215 -0.56 -23.03 -9.38
CA LEU A 215 0.41 -22.38 -8.51
C LEU A 215 1.84 -22.60 -9.00
N THR A 216 2.18 -23.83 -9.39
CA THR A 216 3.50 -24.19 -9.93
C THR A 216 3.80 -23.41 -11.22
N GLN A 217 2.88 -23.43 -12.19
CA GLN A 217 3.05 -22.69 -13.44
C GLN A 217 3.16 -21.17 -13.21
N CYS A 218 2.43 -20.65 -12.23
CA CYS A 218 2.51 -19.24 -11.89
C CYS A 218 3.79 -18.88 -11.15
N ALA A 219 4.33 -19.78 -10.31
CA ALA A 219 5.65 -19.62 -9.74
C ALA A 219 6.72 -19.59 -10.84
N ASP A 220 6.66 -20.51 -11.82
CA ASP A 220 7.59 -20.59 -12.95
C ASP A 220 7.57 -19.29 -13.76
N ARG A 221 6.38 -18.75 -14.03
CA ARG A 221 6.23 -17.47 -14.74
C ARG A 221 6.77 -16.28 -13.95
N CYS A 222 6.78 -16.38 -12.63
CA CYS A 222 7.23 -15.32 -11.71
C CYS A 222 8.69 -15.49 -11.26
N GLN A 223 9.43 -16.44 -11.83
CA GLN A 223 10.82 -16.76 -11.46
C GLN A 223 11.76 -15.55 -11.45
N ASN A 224 11.55 -14.59 -12.34
CA ASN A 224 12.39 -13.38 -12.45
C ASN A 224 12.41 -12.56 -11.15
N HIS A 225 11.37 -12.65 -10.31
CA HIS A 225 11.37 -11.98 -9.01
C HIS A 225 12.29 -12.63 -7.99
N PHE A 226 12.52 -13.95 -8.08
CA PHE A 226 13.47 -14.68 -7.25
C PHE A 226 14.90 -14.43 -7.72
N THR A 227 15.15 -14.55 -9.03
CA THR A 227 16.50 -14.33 -9.58
C THR A 227 16.98 -12.90 -9.40
N SER A 228 16.07 -11.91 -9.39
CA SER A 228 16.41 -10.50 -9.13
C SER A 228 17.01 -10.22 -7.76
N ILE A 229 16.98 -11.20 -6.85
CA ILE A 229 17.57 -11.10 -5.50
C ILE A 229 18.65 -12.14 -5.25
N GLY A 230 19.21 -12.72 -6.31
CA GLY A 230 20.30 -13.70 -6.21
C GLY A 230 19.83 -15.10 -5.83
N VAL A 231 18.52 -15.37 -5.83
CA VAL A 231 18.00 -16.71 -5.55
C VAL A 231 18.05 -17.59 -6.81
N SER A 232 18.66 -18.75 -6.66
CA SER A 232 18.57 -19.88 -7.59
C SER A 232 17.14 -20.38 -7.64
N TYR A 233 16.44 -20.01 -8.71
CA TYR A 233 15.05 -20.41 -8.91
C TYR A 233 14.84 -21.93 -8.92
N PRO A 234 15.67 -22.76 -9.58
CA PRO A 234 15.49 -24.21 -9.54
C PRO A 234 15.52 -24.80 -8.13
N VAL A 235 16.43 -24.33 -7.28
CA VAL A 235 16.53 -24.79 -5.88
C VAL A 235 15.33 -24.32 -5.08
N ALA A 236 14.98 -23.03 -5.15
CA ALA A 236 13.81 -22.48 -4.47
C ALA A 236 12.49 -23.14 -4.92
N ARG A 237 12.39 -23.47 -6.21
CA ARG A 237 11.25 -24.21 -6.78
C ARG A 237 11.14 -25.58 -6.14
N GLN A 238 12.25 -26.33 -6.05
CA GLN A 238 12.24 -27.63 -5.39
C GLN A 238 11.79 -27.51 -3.92
N CYS A 239 12.27 -26.52 -3.18
CA CYS A 239 11.82 -26.25 -1.81
C CYS A 239 10.29 -26.10 -1.70
N ILE A 240 9.68 -25.41 -2.67
CA ILE A 240 8.23 -25.20 -2.70
C ILE A 240 7.51 -26.50 -3.06
N LEU A 241 8.00 -27.23 -4.06
CA LEU A 241 7.43 -28.50 -4.50
C LEU A 241 7.40 -29.53 -3.37
N ASP A 242 8.47 -29.58 -2.57
CA ASP A 242 8.56 -30.49 -1.41
C ASP A 242 7.48 -30.21 -0.34
N LYS A 243 6.89 -29.01 -0.34
CA LYS A 243 5.82 -28.62 0.58
C LYS A 243 4.43 -28.62 -0.05
N LEU A 244 4.31 -28.87 -1.36
CA LEU A 244 3.02 -28.94 -2.05
C LEU A 244 2.06 -29.99 -1.46
N PRO A 245 2.50 -31.21 -1.05
CA PRO A 245 1.59 -32.16 -0.43
C PRO A 245 0.94 -31.59 0.84
N GLY A 246 1.74 -30.96 1.71
CA GLY A 246 1.23 -30.29 2.91
C GLY A 246 0.30 -29.12 2.59
N PHE A 247 0.56 -28.39 1.50
CA PHE A 247 -0.33 -27.34 1.01
C PHE A 247 -1.68 -27.89 0.53
N SER A 248 -1.70 -29.02 -0.18
CA SER A 248 -2.95 -29.68 -0.59
C SER A 248 -3.77 -30.08 0.63
N SER A 249 -3.16 -30.76 1.61
CA SER A 249 -3.83 -31.14 2.86
C SER A 249 -4.36 -29.92 3.63
N THR A 250 -3.61 -28.80 3.61
CA THR A 250 -4.05 -27.54 4.23
C THR A 250 -5.27 -26.98 3.52
N LEU A 251 -5.30 -27.01 2.19
CA LEU A 251 -6.45 -26.54 1.42
C LEU A 251 -7.69 -27.40 1.65
N ASP A 252 -7.53 -28.72 1.74
CA ASP A 252 -8.64 -29.63 2.03
C ASP A 252 -9.21 -29.38 3.43
N CYS A 253 -8.34 -29.19 4.42
CA CYS A 253 -8.73 -28.77 5.77
C CYS A 253 -9.45 -27.41 5.74
N ALA A 254 -8.94 -26.41 5.03
CA ALA A 254 -9.56 -25.10 4.98
C ALA A 254 -10.94 -25.16 4.30
N LYS A 255 -11.05 -25.93 3.21
CA LYS A 255 -12.30 -26.17 2.48
C LYS A 255 -13.35 -26.80 3.39
N SER A 256 -13.00 -27.81 4.19
CA SER A 256 -13.95 -28.43 5.12
C SER A 256 -14.37 -27.48 6.25
N ASN A 257 -13.47 -26.61 6.72
CA ASN A 257 -13.77 -25.63 7.77
C ASN A 257 -14.60 -24.43 7.31
N PHE A 258 -14.58 -24.06 6.02
CA PHE A 258 -15.41 -22.97 5.51
C PHE A 258 -16.86 -23.36 5.20
N GLY A 259 -17.18 -24.66 5.21
CA GLY A 259 -18.51 -25.15 4.86
C GLY A 259 -18.90 -24.88 3.41
N GLN A 260 -20.18 -24.59 3.17
CA GLN A 260 -20.71 -24.37 1.82
C GLN A 260 -20.41 -22.95 1.32
N VAL A 261 -19.23 -22.78 0.70
CA VAL A 261 -18.76 -21.49 0.14
C VAL A 261 -19.28 -21.20 -1.27
N CYS A 262 -19.85 -22.20 -1.94
CA CYS A 262 -20.40 -22.13 -3.29
C CYS A 262 -21.88 -22.53 -3.29
N ALA A 263 -22.65 -21.97 -4.22
CA ALA A 263 -24.08 -22.29 -4.34
C ALA A 263 -24.28 -23.61 -5.10
N ALA A 264 -25.32 -24.37 -4.75
CA ALA A 264 -25.71 -25.54 -5.53
C ALA A 264 -26.33 -25.14 -6.88
N GLN A 265 -27.02 -24.00 -6.91
CA GLN A 265 -27.65 -23.42 -8.08
C GLN A 265 -27.43 -21.90 -8.13
N PRO A 266 -27.49 -21.25 -9.30
CA PRO A 266 -27.44 -19.79 -9.40
C PRO A 266 -28.57 -19.15 -8.60
N GLY A 267 -28.30 -18.13 -7.77
CA GLY A 267 -29.36 -17.48 -6.99
C GLY A 267 -28.92 -16.51 -5.89
N PRO A 268 -27.96 -16.85 -5.03
CA PRO A 268 -27.50 -15.93 -3.99
C PRO A 268 -26.46 -14.96 -4.52
N THR A 269 -26.43 -13.73 -3.98
CA THR A 269 -25.35 -12.77 -4.19
C THR A 269 -24.47 -12.69 -2.95
N VAL A 270 -23.17 -12.49 -3.13
CA VAL A 270 -22.18 -12.36 -2.06
C VAL A 270 -21.39 -11.06 -2.18
N PRO A 271 -20.86 -10.54 -1.05
CA PRO A 271 -19.88 -9.48 -1.05
C PRO A 271 -18.71 -9.74 -2.00
N LYS A 272 -18.46 -8.81 -2.94
CA LYS A 272 -17.27 -8.85 -3.80
C LYS A 272 -16.02 -8.70 -2.97
N ARG A 273 -15.12 -9.67 -3.12
CA ARG A 273 -13.83 -9.69 -2.43
C ARG A 273 -12.72 -9.20 -3.34
N TYR A 274 -11.74 -8.53 -2.74
CA TYR A 274 -10.54 -8.08 -3.41
C TYR A 274 -9.37 -8.93 -2.90
N ALA A 275 -8.65 -9.60 -3.80
CA ALA A 275 -7.53 -10.44 -3.38
C ALA A 275 -6.42 -9.64 -2.68
N GLU A 276 -6.36 -8.33 -2.90
CA GLU A 276 -5.48 -7.40 -2.21
C GLU A 276 -5.76 -7.30 -0.70
N THR A 277 -7.02 -7.40 -0.27
CA THR A 277 -7.37 -7.35 1.17
C THR A 277 -7.00 -8.64 1.88
N LEU A 278 -7.24 -9.79 1.23
CA LEU A 278 -6.80 -11.09 1.73
C LEU A 278 -5.27 -11.19 1.81
N GLN A 279 -4.55 -10.72 0.78
CA GLN A 279 -3.09 -10.64 0.82
C GLN A 279 -2.61 -9.80 2.00
N LEU A 280 -3.25 -8.66 2.26
CA LEU A 280 -2.89 -7.81 3.38
C LEU A 280 -3.10 -8.52 4.73
N ALA A 281 -4.25 -9.18 4.91
CA ALA A 281 -4.53 -9.96 6.12
C ALA A 281 -3.48 -11.06 6.33
N ALA A 282 -3.11 -11.78 5.27
CA ALA A 282 -2.06 -12.81 5.32
C ALA A 282 -0.69 -12.21 5.65
N PHE A 283 -0.31 -11.08 5.03
CA PHE A 283 0.95 -10.39 5.36
C PHE A 283 0.98 -9.87 6.79
N ARG A 284 -0.15 -9.40 7.33
CA ARG A 284 -0.26 -8.96 8.73
C ARG A 284 -0.01 -10.13 9.68
N GLU A 285 -0.63 -11.27 9.43
CA GLU A 285 -0.42 -12.49 10.24
C GLU A 285 1.03 -12.95 10.19
N LEU A 286 1.61 -13.06 8.99
CA LEU A 286 3.03 -13.40 8.82
C LEU A 286 3.97 -12.41 9.51
N SER A 287 3.68 -11.10 9.41
CA SER A 287 4.48 -10.09 10.12
C SER A 287 4.37 -10.25 11.63
N GLY A 288 3.19 -10.62 12.14
CA GLY A 288 2.98 -10.94 13.55
C GLY A 288 3.86 -12.11 14.01
N MET A 289 3.90 -13.20 13.23
CA MET A 289 4.75 -14.36 13.51
C MET A 289 6.25 -14.01 13.48
N LEU A 290 6.68 -13.23 12.49
CA LEU A 290 8.08 -12.79 12.38
C LEU A 290 8.49 -11.86 13.52
N ASN A 291 7.61 -10.95 13.92
CA ASN A 291 7.86 -10.04 15.03
C ASN A 291 7.97 -10.81 16.36
N GLN A 292 7.12 -11.81 16.58
CA GLN A 292 7.22 -12.70 17.74
C GLN A 292 8.53 -13.52 17.75
N SER A 293 9.10 -13.80 16.58
CA SER A 293 10.40 -14.46 16.43
C SER A 293 11.59 -13.49 16.53
N GLY A 294 11.37 -12.20 16.80
CA GLY A 294 12.44 -11.19 16.87
C GLY A 294 13.03 -10.78 15.53
N LEU A 295 12.38 -11.11 14.40
CA LEU A 295 12.91 -10.93 13.04
C LEU A 295 12.40 -9.68 12.31
N SER A 296 11.92 -8.68 13.06
CA SER A 296 11.29 -7.48 12.49
C SER A 296 12.25 -6.65 11.60
N GLY A 297 13.54 -6.59 11.96
CA GLY A 297 14.56 -5.83 11.23
C GLY A 297 14.99 -6.48 9.90
N THR A 298 15.34 -7.76 9.92
CA THR A 298 15.79 -8.53 8.74
C THR A 298 14.64 -8.82 7.78
N GLY A 299 13.41 -8.92 8.31
CA GLY A 299 12.21 -9.22 7.55
C GLY A 299 11.81 -8.15 6.54
N ALA A 300 12.17 -6.87 6.74
CA ALA A 300 11.68 -5.78 5.89
C ALA A 300 12.16 -5.88 4.42
N ALA A 301 13.44 -6.20 4.21
CA ALA A 301 14.00 -6.37 2.87
C ALA A 301 13.40 -7.60 2.16
N LEU A 302 13.30 -8.72 2.89
CA LEU A 302 12.70 -9.96 2.39
C LEU A 302 11.22 -9.76 2.03
N THR A 303 10.48 -9.06 2.90
CA THR A 303 9.05 -8.77 2.71
C THR A 303 8.78 -7.99 1.43
N LYS A 304 9.66 -7.03 1.10
CA LYS A 304 9.50 -6.24 -0.14
C LYS A 304 9.56 -7.12 -1.39
N VAL A 305 10.45 -8.12 -1.39
CA VAL A 305 10.64 -9.02 -2.52
C VAL A 305 9.55 -10.08 -2.54
N ALA A 306 9.25 -10.67 -1.38
CA ALA A 306 8.13 -11.60 -1.21
C ALA A 306 6.82 -10.98 -1.71
N ARG A 307 6.54 -9.70 -1.40
CA ARG A 307 5.37 -8.97 -1.94
C ARG A 307 5.35 -8.89 -3.46
N LYS A 308 6.50 -8.71 -4.12
CA LYS A 308 6.57 -8.68 -5.59
C LYS A 308 6.31 -10.06 -6.18
N ALA A 309 6.97 -11.10 -5.64
CA ALA A 309 6.79 -12.48 -6.09
C ALA A 309 5.35 -12.96 -5.86
N VAL A 310 4.83 -12.83 -4.63
CA VAL A 310 3.45 -13.16 -4.27
C VAL A 310 2.44 -12.35 -5.09
N GLY A 311 2.70 -11.05 -5.30
CA GLY A 311 1.84 -10.22 -6.15
C GLY A 311 1.80 -10.70 -7.61
N CYS A 312 2.93 -11.13 -8.16
CA CYS A 312 3.01 -11.74 -9.48
C CYS A 312 2.24 -13.06 -9.54
N ILE A 313 2.50 -13.97 -8.58
CA ILE A 313 1.86 -15.28 -8.51
C ILE A 313 0.35 -15.11 -8.38
N ALA A 314 -0.12 -14.30 -7.43
CA ALA A 314 -1.54 -14.05 -7.24
C ALA A 314 -2.21 -13.43 -8.47
N LYS A 315 -1.52 -12.51 -9.16
CA LYS A 315 -2.04 -11.97 -10.44
C LYS A 315 -2.11 -13.06 -11.52
N CYS A 316 -1.11 -13.95 -11.59
CA CYS A 316 -1.11 -15.08 -12.52
C CYS A 316 -2.24 -16.07 -12.19
N VAL A 317 -2.37 -16.49 -10.94
CA VAL A 317 -3.43 -17.38 -10.45
C VAL A 317 -4.80 -16.75 -10.70
N ARG A 318 -4.93 -15.44 -10.51
CA ARG A 318 -6.16 -14.73 -10.87
C ARG A 318 -6.44 -14.88 -12.35
N THR A 319 -5.46 -14.62 -13.22
CA THR A 319 -5.67 -14.59 -14.67
C THR A 319 -5.89 -15.97 -15.29
N ARG A 320 -5.24 -17.01 -14.75
CA ARG A 320 -5.30 -18.39 -15.26
C ARG A 320 -6.25 -19.29 -14.49
N GLY A 321 -6.48 -18.97 -13.23
CA GLY A 321 -7.34 -19.72 -12.35
C GLY A 321 -8.71 -19.10 -12.25
N CYS A 322 -9.27 -19.22 -11.06
CA CYS A 322 -10.71 -19.37 -10.86
C CYS A 322 -11.41 -18.03 -10.68
N SER A 323 -10.61 -16.97 -10.52
CA SER A 323 -11.05 -15.59 -10.27
C SER A 323 -10.97 -14.71 -11.53
N GLY A 324 -10.37 -15.18 -12.62
CA GLY A 324 -9.97 -14.32 -13.75
C GLY A 324 -11.04 -14.02 -14.77
N THR A 325 -12.06 -14.88 -14.85
CA THR A 325 -13.05 -14.85 -15.93
C THR A 325 -14.49 -14.86 -15.44
N LYS A 326 -14.72 -15.08 -14.14
CA LYS A 326 -16.08 -15.27 -13.60
C LYS A 326 -16.57 -14.00 -12.92
N SER A 327 -17.78 -13.58 -13.28
CA SER A 327 -18.50 -12.47 -12.68
C SER A 327 -19.14 -12.82 -11.33
N CYS A 328 -18.66 -13.89 -10.68
CA CYS A 328 -19.21 -14.43 -9.44
C CYS A 328 -18.18 -14.42 -8.28
N GLY A 329 -18.65 -14.56 -7.04
CA GLY A 329 -17.84 -14.63 -5.82
C GLY A 329 -18.13 -15.86 -4.95
N LEU A 330 -17.27 -16.12 -3.96
CA LEU A 330 -17.48 -17.19 -2.97
C LEU A 330 -18.05 -16.60 -1.66
N ALA A 331 -18.95 -17.33 -1.00
CA ALA A 331 -19.45 -17.01 0.33
C ALA A 331 -18.43 -17.38 1.41
N LEU A 332 -17.31 -16.65 1.43
CA LEU A 332 -16.23 -16.86 2.40
C LEU A 332 -16.40 -15.95 3.63
N PRO A 333 -15.96 -16.41 4.83
CA PRO A 333 -15.91 -15.59 6.04
C PRO A 333 -14.86 -14.48 5.92
N SER A 334 -14.81 -13.51 6.84
CA SER A 334 -13.91 -12.35 6.76
C SER A 334 -12.44 -12.72 6.44
N ASP A 335 -11.67 -11.82 5.82
CA ASP A 335 -10.27 -12.11 5.42
C ASP A 335 -9.41 -12.56 6.61
N THR A 336 -9.63 -11.99 7.79
CA THR A 336 -8.97 -12.43 9.02
C THR A 336 -9.36 -13.86 9.39
N GLN A 337 -10.64 -14.22 9.32
CA GLN A 337 -11.09 -15.59 9.57
C GLN A 337 -10.51 -16.56 8.54
N ILE A 338 -10.46 -16.21 7.25
CA ILE A 338 -9.84 -17.05 6.22
C ILE A 338 -8.37 -17.33 6.57
N VAL A 339 -7.62 -16.28 6.90
CA VAL A 339 -6.19 -16.39 7.25
C VAL A 339 -6.00 -17.23 8.51
N GLN A 340 -6.84 -17.05 9.53
CA GLN A 340 -6.76 -17.84 10.77
C GLN A 340 -7.14 -19.30 10.55
N THR A 341 -8.19 -19.60 9.78
CA THR A 341 -8.55 -20.97 9.41
C THR A 341 -7.43 -21.62 8.62
N PHE A 342 -6.86 -20.92 7.64
CA PHE A 342 -5.73 -21.43 6.86
C PHE A 342 -4.50 -21.68 7.74
N LYS A 343 -4.19 -20.77 8.67
CA LYS A 343 -3.11 -20.93 9.65
C LYS A 343 -3.33 -22.17 10.51
N SER A 344 -4.52 -22.32 11.09
CA SER A 344 -4.87 -23.47 11.94
C SER A 344 -4.74 -24.78 11.17
N CYS A 345 -5.26 -24.84 9.94
CA CYS A 345 -5.11 -26.00 9.06
C CYS A 345 -3.66 -26.26 8.64
N ALA A 346 -2.87 -25.22 8.40
CA ALA A 346 -1.47 -25.37 8.05
C ALA A 346 -0.66 -25.92 9.23
N THR A 347 -0.99 -25.50 10.46
CA THR A 347 -0.37 -26.04 11.68
C THR A 347 -0.79 -27.49 11.91
N SER A 348 -2.08 -27.83 11.77
CA SER A 348 -2.57 -29.19 12.01
C SER A 348 -2.05 -30.21 10.98
N THR A 349 -1.80 -29.78 9.75
CA THR A 349 -1.24 -30.62 8.67
C THR A 349 0.28 -30.67 8.66
N GLY A 350 0.95 -29.99 9.61
CA GLY A 350 2.40 -29.97 9.71
C GLY A 350 3.10 -28.96 8.80
N LEU A 351 2.39 -28.32 7.87
CA LEU A 351 2.94 -27.34 6.91
C LEU A 351 3.51 -26.11 7.61
N LEU A 352 2.82 -25.62 8.65
CA LEU A 352 3.20 -24.47 9.45
C LEU A 352 3.56 -24.91 10.87
N THR A 353 4.61 -25.71 10.98
CA THR A 353 5.26 -26.07 12.24
C THR A 353 6.65 -25.44 12.31
N THR A 354 7.20 -25.27 13.51
CA THR A 354 8.56 -24.75 13.69
C THR A 354 9.59 -25.52 12.85
N PRO A 355 9.63 -26.87 12.85
CA PRO A 355 10.57 -27.62 12.01
C PRO A 355 10.34 -27.43 10.51
N ALA A 356 9.08 -27.40 10.06
CA ALA A 356 8.77 -27.17 8.64
C ALA A 356 9.21 -25.78 8.17
N LEU A 357 9.01 -24.76 9.01
CA LEU A 357 9.41 -23.38 8.72
C LEU A 357 10.93 -23.21 8.72
N GLN A 358 11.63 -23.84 9.68
CA GLN A 358 13.08 -23.88 9.71
C GLN A 358 13.67 -24.61 8.50
N SER A 359 13.09 -25.75 8.13
CA SER A 359 13.46 -26.51 6.93
C SER A 359 13.27 -25.69 5.65
N MET A 360 12.14 -25.01 5.52
CA MET A 360 11.87 -24.11 4.39
C MET A 360 12.88 -22.96 4.34
N CYS A 361 13.16 -22.34 5.49
CA CYS A 361 14.14 -21.25 5.60
C CYS A 361 15.54 -21.71 5.21
N GLY A 362 15.99 -22.87 5.71
CA GLY A 362 17.27 -23.48 5.33
C GLY A 362 17.35 -23.75 3.83
N CYS A 363 16.26 -24.24 3.22
CA CYS A 363 16.20 -24.46 1.78
C CYS A 363 16.34 -23.15 0.98
N LEU A 364 15.75 -22.05 1.46
CA LEU A 364 15.91 -20.73 0.87
C LEU A 364 17.33 -20.15 1.05
N VAL A 365 17.99 -20.44 2.18
CA VAL A 365 19.41 -20.11 2.39
C VAL A 365 20.26 -20.82 1.34
N SER A 366 20.07 -22.13 1.16
CA SER A 366 20.74 -22.92 0.13
C SER A 366 20.41 -22.46 -1.29
N ALA A 367 19.23 -21.87 -1.49
CA ALA A 367 18.85 -21.27 -2.77
C ALA A 367 19.51 -19.91 -3.02
N GLY A 368 20.32 -19.36 -2.11
CA GLY A 368 21.04 -18.10 -2.32
C GLY A 368 20.55 -16.91 -1.49
N LEU A 369 19.88 -17.16 -0.36
CA LEU A 369 19.56 -16.12 0.65
C LEU A 369 20.39 -16.27 1.92
N PRO A 370 21.72 -16.06 1.86
CA PRO A 370 22.59 -16.23 3.03
C PRO A 370 22.19 -15.33 4.21
N GLN A 371 21.57 -14.18 3.95
CA GLN A 371 21.07 -13.26 4.99
C GLN A 371 19.97 -13.85 5.89
N LEU A 372 19.40 -15.02 5.52
CA LEU A 372 18.44 -15.72 6.36
C LEU A 372 19.10 -16.73 7.30
N ALA A 373 20.37 -17.07 7.11
CA ALA A 373 21.04 -18.16 7.84
C ALA A 373 20.94 -17.98 9.36
N ASP A 374 21.22 -16.78 9.87
CA ASP A 374 21.17 -16.48 11.31
C ASP A 374 19.74 -16.43 11.85
N ALA A 375 18.77 -16.12 10.98
CA ALA A 375 17.36 -15.98 11.33
C ALA A 375 16.63 -17.34 11.36
N CYS A 376 17.03 -18.29 10.52
CA CYS A 376 16.32 -19.55 10.36
C CYS A 376 16.15 -20.33 11.68
N PRO A 377 17.19 -20.52 12.52
CA PRO A 377 17.05 -21.25 13.79
C PRO A 377 16.11 -20.56 14.79
N SER A 378 15.93 -19.25 14.67
CA SER A 378 15.12 -18.41 15.57
C SER A 378 13.64 -18.38 15.19
N LEU A 379 13.26 -18.90 14.02
CA LEU A 379 11.86 -18.99 13.59
C LEU A 379 11.07 -19.89 14.54
N ARG A 380 9.93 -19.40 15.02
CA ARG A 380 8.99 -20.13 15.86
C ARG A 380 7.58 -19.94 15.34
N VAL A 381 6.80 -21.03 15.29
CA VAL A 381 5.35 -20.97 15.09
C VAL A 381 4.71 -21.10 16.46
N ASN A 382 3.95 -20.08 16.85
CA ASN A 382 3.11 -20.07 18.05
C ASN A 382 1.64 -20.26 17.68
#